data_AF-A0A7J8QQH1-F1
#
_entry.id   AF-A0A7J8QQH1-F1
#
_cell.length_a   1.000
_cell.length_b   1.000
_cell.length_c   1.000
_cell.angle_alpha   90.00
_cell.angle_beta   90.00
_cell.angle_gamma   90.00
#
_symmetry.space_group_name_H-M   'P 1'
#
loop_
_entity.id
_entity.type
_entity.pdbx_description
1 polymer ?
#
loop_
_entity_poly.entity_id
_entity_poly.type
_entity_poly.pdbx_seq_one_letter_code
_entity_poly.pdbx_strand_id
1 'polypeptide(L)'
;MVEYLQQLECLEISECKCIHEIISMKKIIKEAFGNRYLICFPRLNSLRLKRLEKLIGFCHEDYTVEFPTLKILEIESCPKLEGFIHNSMSKEISTDAIFFNNKVAFPNLEKITISHLRKAKRIWYNQLHTSSFSMLKELTVKDCDALLNIFPHFLLRAFQRLEKLIVIDCASVEEVFQLQAQGLDVEEKYTVDSELKEVNLVCLPKLKHVWTKYHMRNISFESLRQ
;
A
#
# COMPACT_ATOMS: atom_id res chain seq x y z
N MET A 1 14.29 -22.04 9.51
CA MET A 1 13.72 -21.06 10.47
C MET A 1 12.50 -20.30 9.92
N VAL A 2 12.30 -20.19 8.60
CA VAL A 2 11.01 -19.68 8.02
C VAL A 2 9.88 -20.72 8.14
N GLU A 3 10.21 -21.98 8.41
CA GLU A 3 9.25 -23.07 8.62
C GLU A 3 8.31 -22.85 9.82
N TYR A 4 8.73 -22.08 10.83
CA TYR A 4 7.92 -21.82 12.03
C TYR A 4 6.80 -20.80 11.79
N LEU A 5 6.85 -20.05 10.68
CA LEU A 5 5.83 -19.06 10.32
C LEU A 5 4.72 -19.65 9.45
N GLN A 6 4.80 -20.95 9.12
CA GLN A 6 3.83 -21.61 8.22
C GLN A 6 2.41 -21.70 8.78
N GLN A 7 2.27 -21.63 10.11
CA GLN A 7 0.98 -21.67 10.80
C GLN A 7 0.54 -20.28 11.29
N LEU A 8 1.32 -19.23 11.04
CA LEU A 8 1.02 -17.90 11.54
C LEU A 8 -0.13 -17.30 10.73
N GLU A 9 -1.27 -17.08 11.38
CA GLU A 9 -2.47 -16.51 10.76
C GLU A 9 -2.63 -15.01 11.02
N CYS A 10 -2.12 -14.53 12.16
CA CYS A 10 -2.17 -13.13 12.53
C CYS A 10 -0.81 -12.69 13.08
N LEU A 11 -0.29 -11.57 12.58
CA LEU A 11 0.90 -10.91 13.08
C LEU A 11 0.52 -9.49 13.47
N GLU A 12 0.49 -9.21 14.77
CA GLU A 12 0.30 -7.87 15.30
C GLU A 12 1.53 -7.44 16.11
N ILE A 13 2.09 -6.28 15.76
CA ILE A 13 3.23 -5.67 16.46
C ILE A 13 2.82 -4.25 16.84
N SER A 14 2.78 -4.01 18.15
CA SER A 14 2.24 -2.77 18.71
C SER A 14 3.21 -2.19 19.74
N GLU A 15 3.39 -0.87 19.72
CA GLU A 15 4.11 -0.08 20.75
C GLU A 15 5.58 -0.48 20.98
N CYS A 16 6.22 -1.07 19.96
CA CYS A 16 7.61 -1.47 20.04
C CYS A 16 8.54 -0.34 19.59
N LYS A 17 9.25 0.27 20.56
CA LYS A 17 10.14 1.44 20.35
C LYS A 17 11.50 1.12 19.70
N CYS A 18 11.85 -0.16 19.58
CA CYS A 18 13.19 -0.58 19.14
C CYS A 18 13.19 -1.33 17.79
N ILE A 19 12.03 -1.70 17.25
CA ILE A 19 11.95 -2.47 16.00
C ILE A 19 12.28 -1.55 14.82
N HIS A 20 13.31 -1.91 14.07
CA HIS A 20 13.69 -1.24 12.82
C HIS A 20 13.20 -2.04 11.60
N GLU A 21 13.35 -3.36 11.67
CA GLU A 21 12.85 -4.33 10.70
C GLU A 21 12.05 -5.42 11.43
N ILE A 22 10.98 -5.92 10.81
CA ILE A 22 10.16 -7.00 11.39
C ILE A 22 10.92 -8.32 11.35
N ILE A 23 11.62 -8.59 10.25
CA ILE A 23 12.47 -9.76 10.09
C ILE A 23 13.92 -9.31 9.88
N SER A 24 14.72 -9.50 10.92
CA SER A 24 16.17 -9.27 10.89
C SER A 24 16.90 -10.62 10.86
N MET A 25 17.40 -11.03 9.70
CA MET A 25 18.25 -12.21 9.56
C MET A 25 19.72 -11.80 9.54
N LYS A 26 20.54 -12.35 10.46
CA LYS A 26 21.99 -12.09 10.50
C LYS A 26 22.65 -12.56 9.19
N LYS A 27 23.65 -11.79 8.73
CA LYS A 27 24.48 -12.05 7.52
C LYS A 27 25.06 -13.47 7.39
N ILE A 28 25.03 -14.31 8.43
CA ILE A 28 25.67 -15.63 8.46
C ILE A 28 25.10 -16.58 7.38
N ILE A 29 23.88 -16.36 6.89
CA ILE A 29 23.31 -17.17 5.80
C ILE A 29 23.90 -16.76 4.43
N LYS A 30 24.54 -15.58 4.30
CA LYS A 30 25.02 -15.01 3.02
C LYS A 30 26.00 -15.90 2.25
N GLU A 31 26.68 -16.84 2.90
CA GLU A 31 27.73 -17.65 2.28
C GLU A 31 27.25 -19.05 1.82
N ALA A 32 26.06 -19.51 2.21
CA ALA A 32 25.66 -20.92 2.01
C ALA A 32 24.70 -21.19 0.84
N PHE A 33 23.94 -20.20 0.36
CA PHE A 33 22.96 -20.41 -0.70
C PHE A 33 23.00 -19.28 -1.74
N GLY A 34 23.52 -19.62 -2.93
CA GLY A 34 23.34 -18.79 -4.11
C GLY A 34 21.85 -18.62 -4.43
N ASN A 35 21.48 -17.41 -4.84
CA ASN A 35 20.15 -16.92 -5.20
C ASN A 35 19.15 -16.64 -4.06
N ARG A 36 18.75 -15.35 -3.99
CA ARG A 36 17.53 -14.73 -3.41
C ARG A 36 16.79 -15.54 -2.33
N TYR A 37 16.80 -15.03 -1.11
CA TYR A 37 16.08 -15.60 0.03
C TYR A 37 14.58 -15.28 -0.05
N LEU A 38 13.75 -16.33 -0.12
CA LEU A 38 12.29 -16.22 -0.09
C LEU A 38 11.78 -16.38 1.35
N ILE A 39 10.93 -15.45 1.79
CA ILE A 39 10.18 -15.52 3.04
C ILE A 39 8.70 -15.64 2.68
N CYS A 40 8.10 -16.79 2.98
CA CYS A 40 6.69 -17.02 2.68
C CYS A 40 5.88 -17.10 3.98
N PHE A 41 4.76 -16.39 4.02
CA PHE A 41 3.75 -16.46 5.08
C PHE A 41 2.49 -17.14 4.52
N PRO A 42 2.45 -18.48 4.43
CA PRO A 42 1.43 -19.18 3.64
C PRO A 42 0.02 -19.06 4.22
N ARG A 43 -0.12 -18.81 5.52
CA ARG A 43 -1.42 -18.73 6.23
C ARG A 43 -1.73 -17.37 6.84
N LEU A 44 -0.85 -16.37 6.67
CA LEU A 44 -1.03 -15.08 7.32
C LEU A 44 -2.19 -14.32 6.67
N ASN A 45 -3.29 -14.19 7.40
CA ASN A 45 -4.51 -13.53 6.97
C ASN A 45 -4.57 -12.06 7.41
N SER A 46 -3.90 -11.73 8.53
CA SER A 46 -3.91 -10.38 9.13
C SER A 46 -2.52 -9.92 9.54
N LEU A 47 -2.11 -8.74 9.06
CA LEU A 47 -0.86 -8.06 9.44
C LEU A 47 -1.19 -6.67 9.98
N ARG A 48 -0.81 -6.40 11.23
CA ARG A 48 -1.12 -5.16 11.96
C ARG A 48 0.12 -4.58 12.60
N LEU A 49 0.41 -3.32 12.32
CA LEU A 49 1.63 -2.64 12.75
C LEU A 49 1.26 -1.28 13.34
N LYS A 50 1.45 -1.14 14.65
CA LYS A 50 0.92 0.00 15.40
C LYS A 50 1.99 0.65 16.26
N ARG A 51 2.10 1.97 16.17
CA ARG A 51 2.94 2.77 17.07
C ARG A 51 4.40 2.29 17.09
N LEU A 52 4.98 2.10 15.90
CA LEU A 52 6.35 1.60 15.71
C LEU A 52 7.27 2.75 15.29
N GLU A 53 7.86 3.42 16.28
CA GLU A 53 8.62 4.67 16.11
C GLU A 53 9.87 4.55 15.23
N LYS A 54 10.51 3.37 15.23
CA LYS A 54 11.78 3.12 14.54
C LYS A 54 11.63 2.25 13.30
N LEU A 55 10.42 1.78 12.99
CA LEU A 55 10.18 0.87 11.88
C LEU A 55 10.47 1.57 10.55
N ILE A 56 11.41 1.01 9.80
CA ILE A 56 11.81 1.48 8.47
C ILE A 56 11.51 0.46 7.38
N GLY A 57 11.41 -0.82 7.73
CA GLY A 57 11.24 -1.90 6.75
C GLY A 57 10.58 -3.16 7.30
N PHE A 58 10.05 -4.01 6.42
CA PHE A 58 9.62 -5.35 6.80
C PHE A 58 10.84 -6.28 6.94
N CYS A 59 11.73 -6.26 5.96
CA CYS A 59 12.99 -7.00 5.92
C CYS A 59 13.97 -6.35 4.94
N HIS A 60 15.24 -6.77 4.99
CA HIS A 60 16.29 -6.30 4.06
C HIS A 60 15.92 -6.51 2.58
N GLU A 61 16.38 -5.64 1.70
CA GLU A 61 15.99 -5.58 0.27
C GLU A 61 16.30 -6.85 -0.55
N ASP A 62 17.31 -7.60 -0.12
CA ASP A 62 17.73 -8.89 -0.70
C ASP A 62 16.66 -10.00 -0.56
N TYR A 63 15.71 -9.85 0.37
CA TYR A 63 14.65 -10.83 0.61
C TYR A 63 13.41 -10.53 -0.23
N THR A 64 12.80 -11.58 -0.77
CA THR A 64 11.44 -11.51 -1.32
C THR A 64 10.48 -12.02 -0.26
N VAL A 65 9.39 -11.28 -0.03
CA VAL A 65 8.33 -11.68 0.91
C VAL A 65 7.06 -12.00 0.14
N GLU A 66 6.43 -13.11 0.48
CA GLU A 66 5.17 -13.55 -0.12
C GLU A 66 4.06 -13.67 0.93
N PHE A 67 2.91 -13.10 0.59
CA PHE A 67 1.69 -13.10 1.40
C PHE A 67 0.52 -13.70 0.59
N PRO A 68 0.54 -15.02 0.30
CA PRO A 68 -0.46 -15.63 -0.57
C PRO A 68 -1.89 -15.54 0.00
N THR A 69 -2.07 -15.42 1.32
CA THR A 69 -3.39 -15.46 1.99
C THR A 69 -3.77 -14.18 2.72
N LEU A 70 -2.92 -13.14 2.68
CA LEU A 70 -3.15 -11.92 3.46
C LEU A 70 -4.37 -11.16 2.97
N LYS A 71 -5.34 -10.97 3.87
CA LYS A 71 -6.62 -10.28 3.62
C LYS A 71 -6.66 -8.89 4.25
N ILE A 72 -6.05 -8.72 5.42
CA ILE A 72 -6.12 -7.49 6.20
C ILE A 72 -4.71 -6.95 6.44
N LEU A 73 -4.52 -5.69 6.11
CA LEU A 73 -3.31 -4.94 6.42
C LEU A 73 -3.68 -3.64 7.15
N GLU A 74 -3.08 -3.44 8.32
CA GLU A 74 -3.28 -2.26 9.14
C GLU A 74 -1.92 -1.66 9.52
N ILE A 75 -1.71 -0.39 9.20
CA ILE A 75 -0.52 0.38 9.58
C ILE A 75 -0.98 1.66 10.27
N GLU A 76 -0.60 1.84 11.52
CA GLU A 76 -0.98 2.97 12.36
C GLU A 76 0.25 3.56 13.04
N SER A 77 0.45 4.88 12.92
CA SER A 77 1.47 5.60 13.70
C SER A 77 2.88 5.01 13.56
N CYS A 78 3.34 4.80 12.33
CA CYS A 78 4.70 4.37 12.00
C CYS A 78 5.46 5.52 11.31
N PRO A 79 5.96 6.52 12.07
CA PRO A 79 6.35 7.84 11.54
C PRO A 79 7.61 7.86 10.67
N LYS A 80 8.38 6.77 10.66
CA LYS A 80 9.55 6.59 9.78
C LYS A 80 9.21 5.93 8.45
N LEU A 81 8.00 5.39 8.29
CA LEU A 81 7.55 4.88 7.01
C LEU A 81 7.19 6.06 6.10
N GLU A 82 7.93 6.22 5.02
CA GLU A 82 7.66 7.25 4.01
C GLU A 82 6.70 6.75 2.93
N GLY A 83 6.50 5.43 2.82
CA GLY A 83 5.61 4.79 1.87
C GLY A 83 5.45 3.29 2.11
N PHE A 84 4.51 2.66 1.39
CA PHE A 84 4.20 1.24 1.54
C PHE A 84 5.07 0.33 0.64
N ILE A 85 5.24 0.67 -0.64
CA ILE A 85 6.01 -0.13 -1.61
C ILE A 85 6.90 0.80 -2.44
N HIS A 86 8.21 0.54 -2.46
CA HIS A 86 9.20 1.32 -3.22
C HIS A 86 10.12 0.41 -4.07
N ASN A 87 10.64 0.94 -5.17
CA ASN A 87 11.62 0.29 -6.03
C ASN A 87 12.97 0.99 -5.78
N SER A 88 14.02 0.26 -5.45
CA SER A 88 15.36 0.80 -5.13
C SER A 88 16.04 1.56 -6.29
N MET A 89 15.38 1.68 -7.44
CA MET A 89 15.92 2.31 -8.65
C MET A 89 15.58 3.81 -8.80
N SER A 90 14.70 4.37 -7.98
CA SER A 90 14.43 5.82 -7.94
C SER A 90 15.35 6.54 -6.97
N LYS A 91 16.19 7.45 -7.49
CA LYS A 91 17.13 8.30 -6.72
C LYS A 91 16.46 9.38 -5.85
N GLU A 92 15.13 9.45 -5.83
CA GLU A 92 14.36 10.51 -5.18
C GLU A 92 14.12 10.28 -3.68
N ILE A 93 14.42 9.08 -3.15
CA ILE A 93 14.19 8.71 -1.76
C ILE A 93 15.47 8.12 -1.18
N SER A 94 15.82 8.51 0.04
CA SER A 94 16.85 7.86 0.83
C SER A 94 16.47 6.39 1.03
N THR A 95 17.35 5.46 0.66
CA THR A 95 17.13 4.00 0.67
C THR A 95 16.75 3.40 2.03
N ASP A 96 16.73 4.21 3.09
CA ASP A 96 16.69 3.78 4.49
C ASP A 96 15.27 3.68 5.09
N ALA A 97 14.20 3.82 4.29
CA ALA A 97 12.81 3.84 4.76
C ALA A 97 11.82 3.04 3.86
N ILE A 98 12.21 1.83 3.44
CA ILE A 98 11.45 0.98 2.52
C ILE A 98 10.69 -0.12 3.27
N PHE A 99 9.35 -0.06 3.28
CA PHE A 99 8.56 -1.10 3.94
C PHE A 99 8.56 -2.45 3.19
N PHE A 100 8.19 -2.45 1.91
CA PHE A 100 8.33 -3.60 1.01
C PHE A 100 9.02 -3.23 -0.30
N ASN A 101 9.82 -4.15 -0.85
CA ASN A 101 10.38 -4.02 -2.20
C ASN A 101 9.31 -4.28 -3.27
N ASN A 102 9.60 -3.92 -4.53
CA ASN A 102 8.69 -4.09 -5.67
C ASN A 102 8.41 -5.55 -6.07
N LYS A 103 9.00 -6.54 -5.39
CA LYS A 103 8.78 -7.97 -5.65
C LYS A 103 7.65 -8.56 -4.81
N VAL A 104 7.19 -7.83 -3.78
CA VAL A 104 6.03 -8.25 -2.97
C VAL A 104 4.76 -8.22 -3.82
N ALA A 105 3.90 -9.21 -3.62
CA ALA A 105 2.56 -9.23 -4.19
C ALA A 105 1.50 -9.40 -3.11
N PHE A 106 0.36 -8.75 -3.30
CA PHE A 106 -0.80 -8.80 -2.40
C PHE A 106 -2.05 -9.32 -3.14
N PRO A 107 -2.06 -10.60 -3.56
CA PRO A 107 -3.08 -11.13 -4.46
C PRO A 107 -4.47 -11.21 -3.82
N ASN A 108 -4.55 -11.46 -2.52
CA ASN A 108 -5.81 -11.72 -1.80
C ASN A 108 -6.16 -10.63 -0.77
N LEU A 109 -5.53 -9.46 -0.86
CA LEU A 109 -5.73 -8.39 0.11
C LEU A 109 -7.10 -7.74 -0.11
N GLU A 110 -7.96 -7.82 0.91
CA GLU A 110 -9.35 -7.36 0.89
C GLU A 110 -9.51 -5.99 1.56
N LYS A 111 -8.71 -5.70 2.60
CA LYS A 111 -8.81 -4.48 3.40
C LYS A 111 -7.45 -3.89 3.74
N ILE A 112 -7.31 -2.59 3.49
CA ILE A 112 -6.15 -1.78 3.87
C ILE A 112 -6.61 -0.65 4.78
N THR A 113 -5.94 -0.47 5.92
CA THR A 113 -6.10 0.68 6.80
C THR A 113 -4.75 1.30 7.08
N ILE A 114 -4.61 2.59 6.73
CA ILE A 114 -3.40 3.37 6.95
C ILE A 114 -3.78 4.60 7.76
N SER A 115 -3.11 4.83 8.88
CA SER A 115 -3.36 6.04 9.65
C SER A 115 -2.11 6.63 10.31
N HIS A 116 -2.17 7.94 10.55
CA HIS A 116 -1.13 8.69 11.26
C HIS A 116 0.26 8.61 10.60
N LEU A 117 0.32 8.43 9.28
CA LEU A 117 1.58 8.50 8.51
C LEU A 117 1.86 9.94 8.07
N ARG A 118 1.99 10.85 9.05
CA ARG A 118 2.01 12.31 8.82
C ARG A 118 3.13 12.84 7.91
N LYS A 119 4.19 12.05 7.67
CA LYS A 119 5.32 12.41 6.79
C LYS A 119 5.24 11.79 5.40
N ALA A 120 4.40 10.78 5.20
CA ALA A 120 4.29 10.07 3.93
C ALA A 120 3.64 10.98 2.88
N LYS A 121 4.37 11.31 1.82
CA LYS A 121 3.86 12.13 0.70
C LYS A 121 2.98 11.32 -0.24
N ARG A 122 3.23 10.01 -0.31
CA ARG A 122 2.50 9.04 -1.13
C ARG A 122 2.40 7.75 -0.32
N ILE A 123 1.34 6.97 -0.56
CA ILE A 123 1.27 5.62 -0.01
C ILE A 123 1.96 4.63 -0.98
N TRP A 124 1.78 4.86 -2.28
CA TRP A 124 2.23 3.96 -3.35
C TRP A 124 3.26 4.68 -4.23
N TYR A 125 4.49 4.15 -4.31
CA TYR A 125 5.55 4.83 -5.03
C TYR A 125 5.84 4.26 -6.42
N ASN A 126 5.45 3.00 -6.72
CA ASN A 126 5.78 2.35 -8.00
C ASN A 126 4.73 1.36 -8.45
N GLN A 127 4.89 0.88 -9.70
CA GLN A 127 4.12 -0.23 -10.24
C GLN A 127 4.25 -1.44 -9.32
N LEU A 128 3.11 -1.89 -8.82
CA LEU A 128 2.99 -3.10 -8.04
C LEU A 128 3.04 -4.31 -8.97
N HIS A 129 3.36 -5.47 -8.41
CA HIS A 129 3.13 -6.72 -9.12
C HIS A 129 1.66 -6.76 -9.61
N THR A 130 1.43 -7.15 -10.85
CA THR A 130 0.14 -7.01 -11.57
C THR A 130 -1.04 -7.71 -10.90
N SER A 131 -0.78 -8.70 -10.05
CA SER A 131 -1.80 -9.41 -9.26
C SER A 131 -2.18 -8.71 -7.95
N SER A 132 -1.45 -7.68 -7.53
CA SER A 132 -1.67 -7.00 -6.25
C SER A 132 -2.97 -6.22 -6.25
N PHE A 133 -3.68 -6.27 -5.12
CA PHE A 133 -4.93 -5.53 -4.88
C PHE A 133 -6.09 -5.92 -5.81
N SER A 134 -5.99 -7.05 -6.50
CA SER A 134 -7.08 -7.58 -7.35
C SER A 134 -8.33 -7.97 -6.57
N MET A 135 -8.22 -8.13 -5.24
CA MET A 135 -9.30 -8.47 -4.32
C MET A 135 -9.64 -7.33 -3.34
N LEU A 136 -9.08 -6.13 -3.53
CA LEU A 136 -9.21 -5.04 -2.57
C LEU A 136 -10.63 -4.48 -2.58
N LYS A 137 -11.31 -4.55 -1.43
CA LYS A 137 -12.69 -4.08 -1.23
C LYS A 137 -12.77 -2.82 -0.40
N GLU A 138 -11.87 -2.65 0.57
CA GLU A 138 -11.91 -1.50 1.48
C GLU A 138 -10.53 -0.84 1.61
N LEU A 139 -10.49 0.47 1.39
CA LEU A 139 -9.35 1.33 1.71
C LEU A 139 -9.76 2.42 2.69
N THR A 140 -9.08 2.47 3.82
CA THR A 140 -9.22 3.52 4.83
C THR A 140 -7.89 4.25 5.02
N VAL A 141 -7.90 5.59 4.87
CA VAL A 141 -6.75 6.46 5.11
C VAL A 141 -7.14 7.57 6.10
N LYS A 142 -6.41 7.71 7.21
CA LYS A 142 -6.73 8.71 8.25
C LYS A 142 -5.49 9.47 8.75
N ASP A 143 -5.61 10.76 9.04
CA ASP A 143 -4.55 11.53 9.72
C ASP A 143 -3.19 11.51 8.98
N CYS A 144 -3.20 11.52 7.65
CA CYS A 144 -2.02 11.49 6.79
C CYS A 144 -1.75 12.87 6.17
N ASP A 145 -1.29 13.82 6.99
CA ASP A 145 -1.25 15.25 6.64
C ASP A 145 -0.40 15.63 5.42
N ALA A 146 0.71 14.93 5.17
CA ALA A 146 1.59 15.20 4.02
C ALA A 146 1.16 14.50 2.73
N LEU A 147 0.13 13.66 2.77
CA LEU A 147 -0.30 12.85 1.63
C LEU A 147 -0.90 13.74 0.54
N LEU A 148 -0.36 13.66 -0.67
CA LEU A 148 -0.77 14.51 -1.80
C LEU A 148 -1.92 13.91 -2.62
N ASN A 149 -1.94 12.58 -2.74
CA ASN A 149 -2.92 11.82 -3.49
C ASN A 149 -3.18 10.46 -2.83
N ILE A 150 -4.39 9.92 -3.04
CA ILE A 150 -4.75 8.58 -2.55
C ILE A 150 -4.40 7.52 -3.59
N PHE A 151 -4.76 7.76 -4.85
CA PHE A 151 -4.58 6.79 -5.93
C PHE A 151 -3.81 7.37 -7.13
N PRO A 152 -2.62 6.84 -7.41
CA PRO A 152 -1.92 7.10 -8.66
C PRO A 152 -2.49 6.26 -9.82
N HIS A 153 -2.22 6.69 -11.06
CA HIS A 153 -2.74 6.09 -12.30
C HIS A 153 -2.53 4.57 -12.41
N PHE A 154 -1.41 4.04 -11.93
CA PHE A 154 -1.11 2.61 -12.05
C PHE A 154 -1.98 1.71 -11.16
N LEU A 155 -2.73 2.28 -10.20
CA LEU A 155 -3.68 1.53 -9.37
C LEU A 155 -5.10 1.46 -9.96
N LEU A 156 -5.30 1.92 -11.20
CA LEU A 156 -6.60 1.87 -11.87
C LEU A 156 -7.30 0.50 -11.80
N ARG A 157 -6.56 -0.60 -11.89
CA ARG A 157 -7.13 -1.96 -11.79
C ARG A 157 -7.61 -2.33 -10.39
N ALA A 158 -6.98 -1.79 -9.34
CA ALA A 158 -7.39 -2.05 -7.96
C ALA A 158 -8.80 -1.51 -7.66
N PHE A 159 -9.29 -0.55 -8.45
CA PHE A 159 -10.64 0.02 -8.31
C PHE A 159 -11.78 -0.86 -8.80
N GLN A 160 -11.48 -1.91 -9.59
CA GLN A 160 -12.51 -2.80 -10.12
C GLN A 160 -13.37 -3.37 -9.00
N ARG A 161 -12.74 -3.78 -7.89
CA ARG A 161 -13.40 -4.44 -6.76
C ARG A 161 -13.51 -3.58 -5.51
N LEU A 162 -13.00 -2.35 -5.54
CA LEU A 162 -13.04 -1.49 -4.38
C LEU A 162 -14.49 -1.07 -4.12
N GLU A 163 -15.07 -1.51 -3.01
CA GLU A 163 -16.44 -1.23 -2.61
C GLU A 163 -16.54 0.00 -1.70
N LYS A 164 -15.51 0.25 -0.89
CA LYS A 164 -15.52 1.27 0.16
C LYS A 164 -14.21 2.05 0.24
N LEU A 165 -14.31 3.37 0.15
CA LEU A 165 -13.22 4.31 0.31
C LEU A 165 -13.52 5.29 1.46
N ILE A 166 -12.64 5.31 2.46
CA ILE A 166 -12.71 6.28 3.57
C ILE A 166 -11.41 7.08 3.62
N VAL A 167 -11.50 8.40 3.56
CA VAL A 167 -10.37 9.32 3.72
C VAL A 167 -10.76 10.41 4.71
N ILE A 168 -10.06 10.50 5.84
CA ILE A 168 -10.42 11.38 6.96
C ILE A 168 -9.18 12.15 7.43
N ASP A 169 -9.34 13.47 7.66
CA ASP A 169 -8.32 14.31 8.30
C ASP A 169 -6.94 14.26 7.58
N CYS A 170 -6.93 14.29 6.24
CA CYS A 170 -5.70 14.36 5.43
C CYS A 170 -5.53 15.77 4.82
N ALA A 171 -4.73 16.62 5.48
CA ALA A 171 -4.65 18.05 5.19
C ALA A 171 -4.13 18.43 3.77
N SER A 172 -3.26 17.62 3.17
CA SER A 172 -2.61 17.94 1.88
C SER A 172 -3.22 17.28 0.65
N VAL A 173 -4.25 16.44 0.81
CA VAL A 173 -4.85 15.73 -0.34
C VAL A 173 -5.58 16.73 -1.23
N GLU A 174 -5.09 16.91 -2.46
CA GLU A 174 -5.71 17.79 -3.46
C GLU A 174 -6.64 17.03 -4.40
N GLU A 175 -6.28 15.79 -4.73
CA GLU A 175 -6.99 14.91 -5.64
C GLU A 175 -7.03 13.49 -5.05
N VAL A 176 -8.20 12.87 -5.07
CA VAL A 176 -8.32 11.45 -4.66
C VAL A 176 -7.69 10.54 -5.73
N PHE A 177 -7.88 10.87 -7.00
CA PHE A 177 -7.42 10.08 -8.15
C PHE A 177 -6.50 10.93 -9.03
N GLN A 178 -5.25 10.52 -9.20
CA GLN A 178 -4.27 11.18 -10.05
C GLN A 178 -3.99 10.31 -11.29
N LEU A 179 -4.69 10.56 -12.39
CA LEU A 179 -4.58 9.77 -13.63
C LEU A 179 -3.61 10.36 -14.68
N GLN A 180 -3.11 11.58 -14.48
CA GLN A 180 -2.17 12.17 -15.43
C GLN A 180 -0.74 11.72 -15.08
N ALA A 181 -0.18 10.82 -15.89
CA ALA A 181 1.26 10.73 -16.03
C ALA A 181 1.72 11.96 -16.83
N GLN A 182 2.77 12.63 -16.36
CA GLN A 182 3.35 13.80 -17.04
C GLN A 182 3.59 13.48 -18.54
N GLY A 183 2.77 14.04 -19.42
CA GLY A 183 3.07 14.14 -20.85
C GLY A 183 2.88 12.90 -21.73
N LEU A 184 2.19 11.84 -21.28
CA LEU A 184 1.78 10.75 -22.17
C LEU A 184 0.25 10.74 -22.30
N ASP A 185 -0.23 11.32 -23.41
CA ASP A 185 -1.58 11.10 -23.93
C ASP A 185 -1.70 9.63 -24.37
N VAL A 186 -1.81 8.73 -23.40
CA VAL A 186 -2.29 7.39 -23.69
C VAL A 186 -3.81 7.48 -23.60
N GLU A 187 -4.46 7.65 -24.77
CA GLU A 187 -5.88 7.35 -24.97
C GLU A 187 -6.10 5.83 -24.82
N GLU A 188 -5.77 5.29 -23.65
CA GLU A 188 -6.08 3.93 -23.31
C GLU A 188 -7.57 3.89 -22.98
N LYS A 189 -8.32 3.37 -23.96
CA LYS A 189 -9.77 3.16 -23.96
C LYS A 189 -10.19 2.05 -22.96
N TYR A 190 -9.56 2.01 -21.79
CA TYR A 190 -9.90 1.08 -20.73
C TYR A 190 -11.01 1.69 -19.89
N THR A 191 -12.22 1.22 -20.15
CA THR A 191 -13.35 1.40 -19.23
C THR A 191 -13.20 0.35 -18.13
N VAL A 192 -13.01 0.82 -16.91
CA VAL A 192 -13.00 0.02 -15.69
C VAL A 192 -14.36 0.20 -15.05
N ASP A 193 -15.14 -0.87 -14.94
CA ASP A 193 -16.34 -0.87 -14.09
C ASP A 193 -15.90 -0.94 -12.64
N SER A 194 -16.32 0.06 -11.86
CA SER A 194 -16.02 0.12 -10.43
C SER A 194 -17.18 -0.43 -9.62
N GLU A 195 -16.86 -1.30 -8.67
CA GLU A 195 -17.78 -1.81 -7.64
C GLU A 195 -17.93 -0.85 -6.45
N LEU A 196 -17.46 0.40 -6.57
CA LEU A 196 -17.48 1.39 -5.48
C LEU A 196 -18.91 1.75 -5.09
N LYS A 197 -19.24 1.54 -3.82
CA LYS A 197 -20.57 1.76 -3.22
C LYS A 197 -20.54 2.88 -2.19
N GLU A 198 -19.42 3.05 -1.48
CA GLU A 198 -19.29 4.03 -0.41
C GLU A 198 -18.02 4.86 -0.55
N VAL A 199 -18.18 6.18 -0.58
CA VAL A 199 -17.08 7.15 -0.57
C VAL A 199 -17.30 8.14 0.56
N ASN A 200 -16.43 8.09 1.57
CA ASN A 200 -16.49 8.96 2.73
C ASN A 200 -15.22 9.82 2.80
N LEU A 201 -15.37 11.11 2.51
CA LEU A 201 -14.29 12.09 2.48
C LEU A 201 -14.58 13.16 3.52
N VAL A 202 -13.82 13.17 4.62
CA VAL A 202 -14.08 14.04 5.79
C VAL A 202 -12.85 14.87 6.10
N CYS A 203 -13.05 16.16 6.37
CA CYS A 203 -11.98 17.07 6.79
C CYS A 203 -10.76 17.08 5.86
N LEU A 204 -10.98 17.32 4.56
CA LEU A 204 -9.93 17.41 3.54
C LEU A 204 -9.83 18.85 2.99
N PRO A 205 -9.15 19.77 3.71
CA PRO A 205 -9.24 21.22 3.45
C PRO A 205 -8.67 21.67 2.09
N LYS A 206 -7.78 20.88 1.47
CA LYS A 206 -7.19 21.18 0.15
C LYS A 206 -7.83 20.40 -1.00
N LEU A 207 -8.83 19.56 -0.74
CA LEU A 207 -9.43 18.73 -1.77
C LEU A 207 -10.13 19.61 -2.82
N LYS A 208 -9.63 19.57 -4.05
CA LYS A 208 -10.18 20.33 -5.18
C LYS A 208 -11.20 19.51 -5.96
N HIS A 209 -10.88 18.24 -6.21
CA HIS A 209 -11.68 17.35 -7.03
C HIS A 209 -11.70 15.93 -6.47
N VAL A 210 -12.90 15.34 -6.40
CA VAL A 210 -13.06 13.90 -6.15
C VAL A 210 -12.92 13.13 -7.46
N TRP A 211 -13.56 13.62 -8.53
CA TRP A 211 -13.46 13.06 -9.89
C TRP A 211 -13.22 14.18 -10.89
N THR A 212 -12.26 14.02 -11.80
CA THR A 212 -12.09 14.88 -12.99
C THR A 212 -12.82 14.31 -14.23
N LYS A 213 -13.03 15.12 -15.27
CA LYS A 213 -13.69 14.68 -16.53
C LYS A 213 -12.98 13.51 -17.22
N TYR A 214 -11.68 13.34 -16.98
CA TYR A 214 -10.91 12.21 -17.51
C TYR A 214 -11.25 10.89 -16.80
N HIS A 215 -11.64 10.91 -15.52
CA HIS A 215 -12.03 9.69 -14.79
C HIS A 215 -13.37 9.16 -15.29
N MET A 216 -14.30 10.02 -15.70
CA MET A 216 -15.60 9.59 -16.23
C MET A 216 -15.50 8.91 -17.60
N ARG A 217 -14.39 9.08 -18.34
CA ARG A 217 -14.15 8.34 -19.60
C ARG A 217 -13.59 6.94 -19.36
N ASN A 218 -12.88 6.75 -18.25
CA ASN A 218 -12.10 5.54 -17.98
C ASN A 218 -12.66 4.70 -16.84
N ILE A 219 -13.56 5.25 -16.00
CA ILE A 219 -14.16 4.55 -14.87
C ILE A 219 -15.68 4.76 -14.88
N SER A 220 -16.41 3.65 -14.87
CA SER A 220 -17.86 3.62 -14.69
C SER A 220 -18.18 3.44 -13.20
N PHE A 221 -19.09 4.26 -12.66
CA PHE A 221 -19.50 4.25 -11.26
C PHE A 221 -20.98 3.88 -11.09
N GLU A 222 -21.51 2.97 -11.92
CA GLU A 222 -22.92 2.54 -11.84
C GLU A 222 -23.31 2.00 -10.45
N SER A 223 -22.36 1.38 -9.74
CA SER A 223 -22.54 0.86 -8.38
C SER A 223 -22.89 1.94 -7.34
N LEU A 224 -22.60 3.23 -7.59
CA LEU A 224 -22.99 4.35 -6.73
C LEU A 224 -24.43 4.84 -6.96
N ARG A 225 -25.14 4.32 -7.97
CA ARG A 225 -26.52 4.72 -8.31
C ARG A 225 -27.59 3.83 -7.70
N GLN A 226 -27.20 2.72 -7.05
CA GLN A 226 -28.07 1.73 -6.43
C GLN A 226 -28.01 1.86 -4.91
#